data_AF-A0A9D8AV50-F1
#
_entry.id   AF-A0A9D8AV50-F1
#
_cell.length_a   1.000
_cell.length_b   1.000
_cell.length_c   1.000
_cell.angle_alpha   90.00
_cell.angle_beta   90.00
_cell.angle_gamma   90.00
#
_symmetry.space_group_name_H-M   'P 1'
#
loop_
_entity.id
_entity.type
_entity.pdbx_description
1 polymer ?
#
loop_
_entity_poly.entity_id
_entity_poly.type
_entity_poly.pdbx_seq_one_letter_code
_entity_poly.pdbx_strand_id
1 'polypeptide(L)' 'MDAVYDRVVQGGVVPGCPPENQPWGGRTFWLRDLNRFVLSFSQLVEEVTLEEIRRRYEEAGKGEQVVE' A
#
# COMPACT_ATOMS: atom_id res chain seq x y z
N MET A 1 0.84 -4.72 10.32
CA MET A 1 1.50 -3.84 9.34
C MET A 1 2.16 -2.64 10.03
N ASP A 2 1.42 -1.86 10.81
CA ASP A 2 1.90 -0.57 11.35
C ASP A 2 3.12 -0.70 12.27
N ALA A 3 3.18 -1.73 13.11
CA ALA A 3 4.36 -1.99 13.96
C ALA A 3 5.65 -2.33 13.17
N VAL A 4 5.54 -2.81 11.93
CA VAL A 4 6.70 -3.01 11.04
C VAL A 4 7.12 -1.67 10.45
N TYR A 5 6.15 -0.89 9.97
CA TYR A 5 6.37 0.46 9.47
C TYR A 5 7.06 1.36 10.52
N ASP A 6 6.57 1.37 11.76
CA ASP A 6 7.15 2.17 12.84
C ASP A 6 8.62 1.79 13.10
N ARG A 7 8.94 0.50 13.09
CA ARG A 7 10.33 0.03 13.23
C ARG A 7 11.21 0.47 12.06
N VAL A 8 10.69 0.44 10.84
CA VAL A 8 11.41 0.91 9.64
C VAL A 8 11.73 2.40 9.77
N VAL A 9 10.73 3.22 10.15
CA VAL A 9 10.90 4.66 10.34
C VAL A 9 11.85 4.99 11.48
N GLN A 10 11.71 4.32 12.64
CA GLN A 10 12.62 4.48 13.78
C GLN A 10 14.06 4.06 13.45
N GLY A 11 14.23 3.12 12.51
CA GLY A 11 15.52 2.70 11.98
C GLY A 11 16.16 3.69 10.99
N GLY A 12 15.54 4.84 10.73
CA GLY A 12 16.05 5.87 9.82
C GLY A 12 15.83 5.58 8.33
N VAL A 13 15.02 4.56 8.00
CA VAL A 13 14.62 4.29 6.61
C VAL A 13 13.44 5.19 6.25
N VAL A 14 13.42 5.71 5.03
CA VAL A 14 12.31 6.53 4.50
C VAL A 14 11.40 5.66 3.63
N PRO A 15 10.18 5.33 4.08
CA PRO A 15 9.21 4.60 3.28
C PRO A 15 8.66 5.50 2.15
N GLY A 16 8.20 4.87 1.07
CA GLY A 16 7.56 5.58 -0.04
C GLY A 16 6.16 6.08 0.27
N CYS A 17 5.42 5.37 1.13
CA CYS A 17 4.12 5.77 1.66
C CYS A 17 3.91 5.16 3.07
N PRO A 18 3.03 5.75 3.89
CA PRO A 18 2.52 5.07 5.09
C PRO A 18 1.68 3.84 4.71
N PRO A 19 1.39 2.93 5.66
CA PRO A 19 0.55 1.78 5.38
C PRO A 19 -0.88 2.20 4.98
N GLU A 20 -1.30 1.75 3.81
CA GLU A 20 -2.59 2.11 3.20
C GLU A 20 -3.40 0.86 2.91
N ASN A 21 -4.72 0.98 3.02
CA ASN A 21 -5.62 -0.08 2.62
C ASN A 21 -5.71 -0.11 1.09
N GLN A 22 -5.70 -1.31 0.53
CA GLN A 22 -5.69 -1.54 -0.90
C GLN A 22 -7.03 -2.10 -1.36
N PRO A 23 -7.45 -1.82 -2.62
CA PRO A 23 -8.69 -2.34 -3.20
C PRO A 23 -8.86 -3.85 -3.08
N TRP A 24 -7.77 -4.61 -3.09
CA TRP A 24 -7.76 -6.07 -2.97
C TRP A 24 -7.87 -6.62 -1.53
N GLY A 25 -8.17 -5.77 -0.54
CA GLY A 25 -8.33 -6.20 0.86
C GLY A 25 -7.02 -6.29 1.62
N GLY A 26 -5.96 -5.70 1.09
CA GLY A 26 -4.66 -5.62 1.72
C GLY A 26 -4.42 -4.35 2.51
N ARG A 27 -3.43 -4.40 3.39
CA ARG A 27 -2.74 -3.21 3.89
C ARG A 27 -1.29 -3.27 3.43
N THR A 28 -0.80 -2.22 2.78
CA THR A 28 0.55 -2.21 2.20
C THR A 28 1.32 -0.94 2.48
N PHE A 29 2.64 -1.07 2.54
CA PHE A 29 3.57 0.03 2.32
C PHE A 29 4.79 -0.49 1.56
N TRP A 30 5.57 0.42 1.00
CA TRP A 30 6.83 0.08 0.35
C TRP A 30 7.95 1.00 0.82
N LEU A 31 9.18 0.54 0.67
CA LEU A 31 10.39 1.30 0.95
C LEU A 31 11.44 1.04 -0.14
N ARG A 32 12.42 1.92 -0.22
CA ARG A 32 13.61 1.69 -1.03
C ARG A 32 14.79 1.44 -0.11
N ASP A 33 15.49 0.33 -0.29
CA ASP A 33 16.66 0.01 0.52
C ASP A 33 17.90 0.79 0.06
N LEU A 34 19.03 0.63 0.77
CA LEU A 34 20.29 1.30 0.46
C LEU A 34 20.89 0.89 -0.90
N ASN A 35 20.52 -0.30 -1.39
CA ASN A 35 20.92 -0.82 -2.70
C ASN A 35 19.96 -0.40 -3.81
N ARG A 36 18.96 0.44 -3.50
CA ARG A 36 17.91 0.95 -4.39
C ARG A 36 16.88 -0.09 -4.82
N PHE A 37 16.80 -1.24 -4.16
CA PHE A 37 15.71 -2.19 -4.36
C PHE A 37 14.43 -1.68 -3.71
N VAL A 38 13.31 -1.89 -4.40
CA VAL A 38 11.98 -1.62 -3.85
C VAL A 38 11.51 -2.86 -3.10
N LEU A 39 11.26 -2.71 -1.81
CA LEU A 39 10.68 -3.73 -0.97
C LEU A 39 9.23 -3.35 -0.68
N SER A 40 8.30 -4.27 -0.94
CA SER A 40 6.87 -4.09 -0.66
C SER A 40 6.44 -5.06 0.42
N PHE A 41 5.72 -4.55 1.42
CA PHE A 41 5.14 -5.34 2.50
C PHE A 41 3.64 -5.35 2.33
N SER A 42 3.07 -6.56 2.36
CA SER A 42 1.64 -6.79 2.17
C SER A 42 1.10 -7.69 3.27
N GLN A 43 0.02 -7.25 3.91
CA GLN A 43 -0.75 -8.05 4.84
C GLN A 43 -2.18 -8.13 4.31
N LEU A 44 -2.70 -9.35 4.10
CA LEU A 44 -4.10 -9.55 3.83
C LEU A 44 -4.89 -9.24 5.11
N VAL A 45 -5.84 -8.31 5.02
CA VAL A 45 -6.69 -7.89 6.15
C VAL A 45 -8.17 -8.23 5.93
N GLU A 46 -8.57 -8.40 4.67
CA GLU A 46 -9.92 -8.76 4.24
C GLU A 46 -9.83 -9.73 3.06
N GLU A 47 -10.63 -10.80 3.06
CA GLU A 47 -10.86 -11.60 1.85
C GLU A 47 -11.90 -10.93 0.97
N VAL A 48 -11.51 -10.54 -0.24
CA VAL A 48 -12.36 -9.81 -1.19
C VAL A 48 -12.52 -10.65 -2.45
N THR A 49 -13.75 -10.76 -2.95
CA THR A 49 -14.01 -11.48 -4.22
C THR A 49 -13.43 -10.71 -5.40
N LEU A 50 -13.04 -11.42 -6.47
CA LEU A 50 -12.48 -10.77 -7.66
C LEU A 50 -13.39 -9.70 -8.28
N GLU A 51 -14.72 -9.93 -8.25
CA GLU A 51 -15.72 -8.97 -8.73
C GLU A 51 -15.68 -7.66 -7.94
N GLU A 52 -15.57 -7.77 -6.61
CA GLU A 52 -15.49 -6.61 -5.72
C GLU A 52 -14.13 -5.90 -5.82
N ILE A 53 -13.03 -6.65 -5.98
CA ILE A 53 -11.70 -6.07 -6.25
C ILE A 53 -11.76 -5.22 -7.53
N ARG A 54 -12.36 -5.75 -8.60
CA ARG A 54 -12.51 -5.04 -9.86
C ARG A 54 -13.31 -3.74 -9.68
N ARG A 55 -14.45 -3.81 -9.00
CA ARG A 55 -15.29 -2.62 -8.70
C ARG A 55 -14.49 -1.54 -7.96
N ARG A 56 -13.76 -1.92 -6.89
CA ARG A 56 -12.96 -0.98 -6.09
C ARG A 56 -11.83 -0.31 -6.89
N TYR A 57 -11.18 -1.04 -7.80
CA TYR A 57 -10.14 -0.48 -8.69
C TYR A 57 -10.71 0.49 -9.73
N GLU A 58 -11.87 0.19 -10.30
CA GLU A 58 -12.56 1.09 -11.23
C GLU A 58 -13.00 2.40 -10.56
N GLU A 59 -13.34 2.36 -9.27
CA GLU A 59 -13.64 3.56 -8.47
C GLU A 59 -12.38 4.38 -8.13
N ALA A 60 -11.29 3.71 -7.73
CA ALA A 60 -10.02 4.36 -7.42
C ALA A 60 -9.42 5.10 -8.63
N GLY A 61 -9.44 4.50 -9.82
CA GLY A 61 -8.92 5.10 -11.04
C GLY A 61 -9.72 6.32 -11.56
N LYS A 62 -10.97 6.49 -11.12
CA LYS A 62 -11.79 7.67 -11.45
C LYS A 62 -11.49 8.87 -10.55
N GLY A 63 -10.92 8.64 -9.35
CA GLY A 63 -10.53 9.71 -8.43
C GLY A 63 -9.27 10.47 -8.84
N GLU A 64 -8.37 9.86 -9.61
CA GLU A 64 -7.12 10.48 -10.07
C GLU A 64 -7.31 11.45 -11.25
N GLN A 65 -8.45 11.43 -11.93
CA GLN A 65 -8.75 12.34 -13.06
C GLN A 65 -9.32 13.72 -12.64
N VAL A 66 -9.47 14.00 -11.33
CA VAL A 66 -10.02 15.27 -10.83
C VAL A 66 -8.91 16.11 -10.17
N VAL A 67 -7.88 16.48 -10.94
CA VAL A 67 -6.98 17.59 -10.58
C VAL A 67 -6.62 18.32 -11.88
N GLU A 68 -7.41 19.34 -12.23
CA GLU A 68 -7.07 20.37 -13.22
C GLU A 68 -6.38 21.55 -12.53
#